data_AF-A0A8D9AUN4-F1
#
_entry.id   AF-A0A8D9AUN4-F1
#
_cell.length_a   1.000
_cell.length_b   1.000
_cell.length_c   1.000
_cell.angle_alpha   90.00
_cell.angle_beta   90.00
_cell.angle_gamma   90.00
#
_symmetry.space_group_name_H-M   'P 1'
#
loop_
_entity.id
_entity.type
_entity.pdbx_description
1 polymer ?
#
loop_
_entity_poly.entity_id
_entity_poly.type
_entity_poly.pdbx_seq_one_letter_code
_entity_poly.pdbx_strand_id
1 'polypeptide(L)'
;EDRMNLLKPSIEDMKQFNKERSPKISPGAVDLIHCLQKNNVPVYLISGGFRSYILPKIKELNITPENLFANKLMFYFDGSYAGIDHREPTSDNSGKATIIEDLKSKFNYRTVVMIGDGVRDIEPCPPADICIGYGGNIVRPVVKSKADWYVMDFKEIADSYGKC
;
A
#
# COMPACT_ATOMS: atom_id res chain seq x y z
N GLU A 1 16.14 -16.80 -1.21
CA GLU A 1 15.90 -17.26 0.17
C GLU A 1 15.22 -16.13 0.91
N ASP A 2 13.96 -16.31 1.33
CA ASP A 2 13.15 -15.23 1.90
C ASP A 2 13.68 -14.77 3.26
N ARG A 3 13.92 -13.47 3.43
CA ARG A 3 14.44 -12.88 4.68
C ARG A 3 13.62 -13.28 5.92
N MET A 4 12.33 -13.60 5.75
CA MET A 4 11.47 -14.07 6.84
C MET A 4 11.82 -15.49 7.31
N ASN A 5 12.33 -16.36 6.45
CA ASN A 5 12.79 -17.70 6.86
C ASN A 5 14.03 -17.64 7.76
N LEU A 6 14.78 -16.54 7.71
CA LEU A 6 15.90 -16.27 8.63
C LEU A 6 15.42 -15.68 9.95
N LEU A 7 14.45 -14.77 9.92
CA LEU A 7 13.94 -14.08 11.12
C LEU A 7 12.99 -14.95 11.94
N LYS A 8 12.14 -15.76 11.28
CA LYS A 8 11.11 -16.60 11.88
C LYS A 8 10.30 -15.91 13.00
N PRO A 9 9.72 -14.72 12.75
CA PRO A 9 9.04 -13.96 13.79
C PRO A 9 7.81 -14.71 14.29
N SER A 10 7.65 -14.82 15.60
CA SER A 10 6.41 -15.31 16.22
C SER A 10 5.30 -14.27 16.15
N ILE A 11 4.06 -14.69 16.45
CA ILE A 11 2.93 -13.76 16.57
C ILE A 11 3.17 -12.71 17.67
N GLU A 12 3.87 -13.09 18.74
CA GLU A 12 4.16 -12.19 19.85
C GLU A 12 5.24 -11.17 19.48
N ASP A 13 6.27 -11.59 18.73
CA ASP A 13 7.27 -10.67 18.17
C ASP A 13 6.60 -9.60 17.30
N MET A 14 5.64 -10.00 16.46
CA MET A 14 4.90 -9.05 15.61
C MET A 14 4.05 -8.08 16.43
N LYS A 15 3.40 -8.53 17.51
CA LYS A 15 2.65 -7.65 18.41
C LYS A 15 3.56 -6.67 19.12
N GLN A 16 4.68 -7.16 19.67
CA GLN A 16 5.65 -6.34 20.37
C GLN A 16 6.27 -5.29 19.43
N PHE A 17 6.67 -5.72 18.23
CA PHE A 17 7.20 -4.82 17.20
C PHE A 17 6.20 -3.73 16.80
N ASN A 18 4.92 -4.09 16.64
CA ASN A 18 3.87 -3.11 16.35
C ASN A 18 3.66 -2.08 17.48
N LYS A 19 3.82 -2.52 18.74
CA LYS A 19 3.70 -1.65 19.91
C LYS A 19 4.88 -0.68 20.01
N GLU A 20 6.09 -1.16 19.76
CA GLU A 20 7.32 -0.35 19.85
C GLU A 20 7.55 0.54 18.62
N ARG A 21 7.21 0.05 17.43
CA ARG A 21 7.54 0.65 16.14
C ARG A 21 6.34 0.74 15.22
N SER A 22 5.29 1.37 15.74
CA SER A 22 4.07 1.60 14.98
C SER A 22 4.34 2.40 13.69
N PRO A 23 3.72 2.05 12.54
CA PRO A 23 3.91 2.78 11.30
C PRO A 23 3.50 4.24 11.45
N LYS A 24 4.30 5.16 10.91
CA LYS A 24 3.96 6.58 10.84
C LYS A 24 3.26 6.86 9.52
N ILE A 25 2.15 7.59 9.59
CA ILE A 25 1.45 8.08 8.40
C ILE A 25 2.17 9.34 7.93
N SER A 26 2.41 9.44 6.62
CA SER A 26 3.05 10.62 6.04
C SER A 26 2.11 11.84 6.14
N PRO A 27 2.63 13.04 6.40
CA PRO A 27 1.82 14.26 6.47
C PRO A 27 0.93 14.44 5.24
N GLY A 28 -0.31 14.91 5.44
CA GLY A 28 -1.29 15.13 4.37
C GLY A 28 -1.97 13.87 3.81
N ALA A 29 -1.46 12.67 4.09
CA ALA A 29 -2.06 11.43 3.56
C ALA A 29 -3.48 11.19 4.11
N VAL A 30 -3.69 11.44 5.41
CA VAL A 30 -5.01 11.32 6.06
C VAL A 30 -6.01 12.25 5.38
N ASP A 31 -5.64 13.51 5.19
CA ASP A 31 -6.52 14.54 4.63
C ASP A 31 -6.89 14.22 3.18
N LEU A 32 -5.92 13.77 2.37
CA LEU A 32 -6.17 13.32 1.01
C LEU A 32 -7.14 12.13 0.98
N ILE A 33 -6.89 11.09 1.80
CA ILE A 33 -7.73 9.90 1.85
C ILE A 33 -9.16 10.24 2.27
N HIS A 34 -9.32 11.06 3.31
CA HIS A 34 -10.64 11.50 3.75
C HIS A 34 -11.36 12.35 2.69
N CYS A 35 -10.64 13.24 2.01
CA CYS A 35 -11.20 14.02 0.91
C CYS A 35 -11.71 13.11 -0.23
N LEU A 36 -10.89 12.12 -0.64
CA LEU A 36 -11.26 11.16 -1.68
C LEU A 36 -12.50 10.35 -1.28
N GLN A 37 -12.52 9.82 -0.05
CA GLN A 37 -13.64 9.06 0.48
C GLN A 37 -14.93 9.90 0.56
N LYS A 38 -14.85 11.16 1.04
CA LYS A 38 -15.98 12.10 1.09
C LYS A 38 -16.57 12.38 -0.30
N ASN A 39 -15.73 12.31 -1.33
CA ASN A 39 -16.12 12.45 -2.73
C ASN A 39 -16.46 11.10 -3.40
N ASN A 40 -16.72 10.05 -2.62
CA ASN A 40 -17.07 8.69 -3.08
C ASN A 40 -16.02 8.05 -4.01
N VAL A 41 -14.75 8.42 -3.86
CA VAL A 41 -13.63 7.76 -4.54
C VAL A 41 -13.18 6.57 -3.68
N PRO A 42 -13.26 5.33 -4.17
CA PRO A 42 -12.75 4.17 -3.44
C PRO A 42 -11.23 4.26 -3.25
N VAL A 43 -10.76 4.02 -2.04
CA VAL A 43 -9.33 4.05 -1.69
C VAL A 43 -8.88 2.67 -1.24
N TYR A 44 -7.74 2.24 -1.78
CA TYR A 44 -7.09 0.95 -1.51
C TYR A 44 -5.66 1.16 -1.01
N LEU A 45 -5.18 0.25 -0.18
CA LEU A 45 -3.77 0.15 0.21
C LEU A 45 -3.17 -1.12 -0.37
N ILE A 46 -2.11 -0.99 -1.16
CA ILE A 46 -1.41 -2.12 -1.76
C ILE A 46 0.06 -2.09 -1.34
N SER A 47 0.51 -3.07 -0.57
CA SER A 47 1.85 -3.09 0.02
C SER A 47 2.55 -4.42 -0.16
N GLY A 48 3.86 -4.38 -0.41
CA GLY A 48 4.73 -5.58 -0.29
C GLY A 48 5.09 -5.90 1.17
N GLY A 49 4.67 -5.07 2.12
CA GLY A 49 4.82 -5.33 3.55
C GLY A 49 3.78 -6.33 4.06
N PHE A 50 3.74 -6.51 5.38
CA PHE A 50 2.86 -7.51 6.01
C PHE A 50 1.57 -6.90 6.56
N ARG A 51 0.45 -7.57 6.28
CA ARG A 51 -0.89 -7.20 6.75
C ARG A 51 -0.94 -7.01 8.26
N SER A 52 -0.28 -7.87 9.04
CA SER A 52 -0.21 -7.77 10.52
C SER A 52 0.47 -6.49 11.02
N TYR A 53 1.36 -5.88 10.23
CA TYR A 53 2.02 -4.62 10.57
C TYR A 53 1.17 -3.40 10.20
N ILE A 54 0.42 -3.48 9.10
CA ILE A 54 -0.33 -2.35 8.54
C ILE A 54 -1.72 -2.24 9.16
N LEU A 55 -2.39 -3.37 9.45
CA LEU A 55 -3.76 -3.43 9.98
C LEU A 55 -4.03 -2.53 11.21
N PRO A 56 -3.13 -2.40 12.20
CA PRO A 56 -3.38 -1.51 13.32
C PRO A 56 -3.57 -0.04 12.92
N LYS A 57 -2.99 0.38 11.79
CA LYS A 57 -3.00 1.78 11.32
C LYS A 57 -4.08 2.11 10.30
N ILE A 58 -4.66 1.14 9.59
CA ILE A 58 -5.67 1.44 8.57
C ILE A 58 -6.94 2.08 9.14
N LYS A 59 -7.21 1.88 10.43
CA LYS A 59 -8.32 2.55 11.13
C LYS A 59 -8.17 4.06 11.18
N GLU A 60 -6.94 4.57 11.33
CA GLU A 60 -6.65 6.01 11.30
C GLU A 60 -6.88 6.62 9.91
N LEU A 61 -6.90 5.79 8.86
CA LEU A 61 -7.15 6.17 7.48
C LEU A 61 -8.61 5.94 7.05
N ASN A 62 -9.46 5.43 7.96
CA ASN A 62 -10.82 5.00 7.65
C ASN A 62 -10.89 4.02 6.45
N ILE A 63 -9.87 3.17 6.30
CA ILE A 63 -9.79 2.13 5.26
C ILE A 63 -10.18 0.79 5.88
N THR A 64 -11.09 0.06 5.23
CA THR A 64 -11.53 -1.24 5.71
C THR A 64 -10.49 -2.33 5.40
N PRO A 65 -10.41 -3.42 6.20
CA PRO A 65 -9.46 -4.51 5.94
C PRO A 65 -9.60 -5.16 4.55
N GLU A 66 -10.77 -5.09 3.92
CA GLU A 66 -11.03 -5.63 2.59
C GLU A 66 -10.34 -4.82 1.48
N ASN A 67 -10.04 -3.55 1.74
CA ASN A 67 -9.33 -2.67 0.83
C ASN A 67 -7.81 -2.64 1.08
N LEU A 68 -7.31 -3.46 2.00
CA LEU A 68 -5.88 -3.67 2.25
C LEU A 68 -5.40 -4.96 1.58
N PHE A 69 -4.52 -4.80 0.61
CA PHE A 69 -3.78 -5.89 -0.04
C PHE A 69 -2.33 -5.84 0.41
N ALA A 70 -1.89 -6.89 1.09
CA ALA A 70 -0.54 -6.99 1.64
C ALA A 70 -0.16 -8.45 1.91
N ASN A 71 1.14 -8.72 2.02
CA ASN A 71 1.62 -10.06 2.32
C ASN A 71 1.12 -10.54 3.67
N LYS A 72 0.88 -11.84 3.79
CA LYS A 72 0.34 -12.45 5.00
C LYS A 72 1.34 -13.43 5.59
N LEU A 73 1.72 -13.19 6.84
CA LEU A 73 2.48 -14.16 7.63
C LEU A 73 1.53 -15.27 8.10
N MET A 74 2.02 -16.50 8.05
CA MET A 74 1.34 -17.67 8.56
C MET A 74 2.00 -18.09 9.87
N PHE A 75 1.20 -18.56 10.82
CA PHE A 75 1.66 -19.02 12.12
C PHE A 75 1.05 -20.38 12.43
N TYR A 76 1.81 -21.22 13.14
CA TYR A 76 1.27 -22.45 13.74
C TYR A 76 0.37 -22.10 14.93
N PHE A 77 -0.33 -23.11 15.45
CA PHE A 77 -1.25 -22.93 16.57
C PHE A 77 -0.56 -22.42 17.84
N ASP A 78 0.72 -22.74 18.03
CA ASP A 78 1.55 -22.24 19.13
C ASP A 78 2.06 -20.80 18.93
N GLY A 79 1.71 -20.17 17.81
CA GLY A 79 2.12 -18.81 17.47
C GLY A 79 3.52 -18.70 16.84
N SER A 80 4.21 -19.82 16.60
CA SER A 80 5.49 -19.84 15.90
C SER A 80 5.32 -19.62 14.39
N TYR A 81 6.37 -19.11 13.74
CA TYR A 81 6.37 -18.80 12.30
C TYR A 81 6.14 -20.06 11.45
N ALA A 82 5.14 -20.02 10.57
CA ALA A 82 4.80 -21.10 9.65
C ALA A 82 5.03 -20.77 8.16
N GLY A 83 5.50 -19.56 7.84
CA GLY A 83 5.77 -19.15 6.46
C GLY A 83 5.07 -17.86 6.03
N ILE A 84 5.04 -17.62 4.72
CA ILE A 84 4.29 -16.55 4.07
C ILE A 84 3.21 -17.20 3.20
N ASP A 85 2.03 -16.59 3.15
CA ASP A 85 0.97 -17.02 2.23
C ASP A 85 1.29 -16.57 0.80
N HIS A 86 1.95 -17.44 0.03
CA HIS A 86 2.35 -17.16 -1.36
C HIS A 86 1.16 -17.04 -2.35
N ARG A 87 -0.08 -17.22 -1.87
CA ARG A 87 -1.28 -16.98 -2.69
C ARG A 87 -1.66 -15.50 -2.73
N GLU A 88 -1.13 -14.70 -1.80
CA GLU A 88 -1.32 -13.25 -1.83
C GLU A 88 -0.61 -12.67 -3.06
N PRO A 89 -1.30 -11.94 -3.96
CA PRO A 89 -0.67 -11.41 -5.17
C PRO A 89 0.58 -10.57 -4.88
N THR A 90 0.59 -9.84 -3.77
CA THR A 90 1.70 -9.00 -3.32
C THR A 90 2.99 -9.77 -2.96
N SER A 91 2.95 -11.10 -2.97
CA SER A 91 4.13 -11.96 -2.82
C SER A 91 4.97 -12.02 -4.10
N ASP A 92 4.38 -11.68 -5.25
CA ASP A 92 5.06 -11.54 -6.54
C ASP A 92 5.43 -10.06 -6.81
N ASN A 93 6.47 -9.85 -7.61
CA ASN A 93 6.83 -8.55 -8.16
C ASN A 93 5.70 -7.91 -8.98
N SER A 94 4.90 -8.71 -9.71
CA SER A 94 3.77 -8.20 -10.49
C SER A 94 2.47 -8.03 -9.69
N GLY A 95 2.49 -8.34 -8.39
CA GLY A 95 1.27 -8.41 -7.56
C GLY A 95 0.41 -7.16 -7.57
N LYS A 96 1.04 -5.98 -7.59
CA LYS A 96 0.32 -4.70 -7.61
C LYS A 96 -0.46 -4.51 -8.90
N ALA A 97 0.14 -4.87 -10.04
CA ALA A 97 -0.53 -4.80 -11.34
C ALA A 97 -1.73 -5.75 -11.39
N THR A 98 -1.56 -7.00 -10.95
CA THR A 98 -2.65 -7.98 -10.86
C THR A 98 -3.81 -7.48 -10.01
N ILE A 99 -3.53 -6.89 -8.84
CA ILE A 99 -4.58 -6.34 -7.98
C ILE A 99 -5.32 -5.18 -8.66
N ILE A 100 -4.62 -4.30 -9.36
CA ILE A 100 -5.24 -3.18 -10.08
C ILE A 100 -6.13 -3.70 -11.22
N GLU A 101 -5.67 -4.68 -11.99
CA GLU A 101 -6.48 -5.36 -13.03
C GLU A 101 -7.75 -5.98 -12.44
N ASP A 102 -7.62 -6.73 -11.35
CA ASP A 102 -8.74 -7.37 -10.66
C ASP A 102 -9.75 -6.33 -10.17
N LEU A 103 -9.29 -5.23 -9.57
CA LEU A 103 -10.16 -4.14 -9.11
C LEU A 103 -10.87 -3.45 -10.26
N LYS A 104 -10.16 -3.15 -11.36
CA LYS A 104 -10.75 -2.56 -12.57
C LYS A 104 -11.82 -3.47 -13.15
N SER A 105 -11.55 -4.77 -13.28
CA SER A 105 -12.52 -5.73 -13.81
C SER A 105 -13.71 -5.92 -12.87
N LYS A 106 -13.48 -6.03 -11.57
CA LYS A 106 -14.53 -6.34 -10.57
C LYS A 106 -15.51 -5.20 -10.37
N PHE A 107 -15.02 -3.97 -10.35
CA PHE A 107 -15.82 -2.78 -10.05
C PHE A 107 -16.05 -1.87 -11.26
N ASN A 108 -15.52 -2.27 -12.43
CA ASN A 108 -15.63 -1.54 -13.68
C ASN A 108 -15.09 -0.10 -13.59
N TYR A 109 -13.97 0.08 -12.87
CA TYR A 109 -13.33 1.38 -12.72
C TYR A 109 -12.78 1.86 -14.06
N ARG A 110 -13.22 3.05 -14.48
CA ARG A 110 -12.74 3.70 -15.70
C ARG A 110 -11.35 4.30 -15.55
N THR A 111 -11.02 4.74 -14.35
CA THR A 111 -9.74 5.40 -14.05
C THR A 111 -9.27 4.96 -12.67
N VAL A 112 -8.07 4.41 -12.63
CA VAL A 112 -7.35 4.05 -11.41
C VAL A 112 -6.04 4.84 -11.38
N VAL A 113 -5.85 5.56 -10.27
CA VAL A 113 -4.64 6.32 -9.99
C VAL A 113 -3.83 5.54 -8.96
N MET A 114 -2.57 5.23 -9.28
CA MET A 114 -1.63 4.61 -8.36
C MET A 114 -0.69 5.67 -7.81
N ILE A 115 -0.44 5.65 -6.50
CA ILE A 115 0.44 6.60 -5.82
C ILE A 115 1.47 5.83 -5.01
N GLY A 116 2.77 6.12 -5.19
CA GLY A 116 3.83 5.47 -4.42
C GLY A 116 5.24 6.03 -4.65
N ASP A 117 6.16 5.65 -3.77
CA ASP A 117 7.55 6.17 -3.76
C ASP A 117 8.55 5.22 -4.42
N GLY A 118 8.16 3.97 -4.68
CA GLY A 118 9.02 2.91 -5.19
C GLY A 118 8.88 2.69 -6.69
N VAL A 119 9.92 2.11 -7.31
CA VAL A 119 9.88 1.73 -8.73
C VAL A 119 8.73 0.74 -8.99
N ARG A 120 8.50 -0.19 -8.05
CA ARG A 120 7.39 -1.16 -8.10
C ARG A 120 5.99 -0.54 -7.95
N ASP A 121 5.90 0.74 -7.58
CA ASP A 121 4.63 1.47 -7.53
C ASP A 121 4.29 2.11 -8.87
N ILE A 122 5.30 2.34 -9.72
CA ILE A 122 5.14 2.95 -11.05
C ILE A 122 5.11 1.88 -12.15
N GLU A 123 5.77 0.74 -11.93
CA GLU A 123 5.71 -0.43 -12.84
C GLU A 123 4.28 -0.86 -13.23
N PRO A 124 3.27 -0.78 -12.34
CA PRO A 124 1.87 -1.06 -12.68
C PRO A 124 1.18 0.03 -13.53
N CYS A 125 1.92 0.84 -14.30
CA CYS A 125 1.39 1.78 -15.29
C CYS A 125 1.84 1.35 -16.71
N PRO A 126 1.01 0.62 -17.48
CA PRO A 126 -0.30 0.03 -17.15
C PRO A 126 -0.21 -1.16 -16.17
N PRO A 127 -1.32 -1.58 -15.50
CA PRO A 127 -2.74 -1.32 -15.79
C PRO A 127 -3.41 -0.12 -15.09
N ALA A 128 -2.73 0.56 -14.16
CA ALA A 128 -3.18 1.86 -13.68
C ALA A 128 -3.22 2.85 -14.86
N ASP A 129 -4.15 3.81 -14.81
CA ASP A 129 -4.31 4.80 -15.87
C ASP A 129 -3.42 6.03 -15.64
N ILE A 130 -3.08 6.30 -14.38
CA ILE A 130 -2.20 7.40 -13.97
C ILE A 130 -1.34 6.92 -12.80
N CYS A 131 -0.04 7.18 -12.85
CA CYS A 131 0.88 6.97 -11.74
C CYS A 131 1.46 8.28 -11.22
N ILE A 132 1.29 8.50 -9.91
CA ILE A 132 1.85 9.63 -9.18
C ILE A 132 3.00 9.12 -8.31
N GLY A 133 4.21 9.59 -8.57
CA GLY A 133 5.37 9.37 -7.72
C GLY A 133 5.31 10.25 -6.47
N TYR A 134 5.54 9.67 -5.29
CA TYR A 134 5.58 10.40 -4.04
C TYR A 134 7.02 10.48 -3.48
N GLY A 135 7.53 11.70 -3.35
CA GLY A 135 8.90 11.97 -2.88
C GLY A 135 9.02 12.48 -1.45
N GLY A 136 7.92 12.66 -0.72
CA GLY A 136 7.93 13.35 0.58
C GLY A 136 8.75 12.68 1.68
N ASN A 137 8.97 11.36 1.58
CA ASN A 137 9.86 10.62 2.48
C ASN A 137 11.26 10.43 1.88
N ILE A 138 11.34 9.89 0.67
CA ILE A 138 12.59 9.61 -0.04
C ILE A 138 12.39 9.92 -1.52
N VAL A 139 13.28 10.73 -2.09
CA VAL A 139 13.29 11.00 -3.53
C VAL A 139 14.04 9.89 -4.26
N ARG A 140 13.36 9.22 -5.19
CA ARG A 140 13.98 8.24 -6.10
C ARG A 140 14.00 8.79 -7.52
N PRO A 141 15.18 9.08 -8.10
CA PRO A 141 15.29 9.66 -9.44
C PRO A 141 14.54 8.84 -10.51
N VAL A 142 14.59 7.52 -10.42
CA VAL A 142 13.91 6.61 -11.36
C VAL A 142 12.39 6.78 -11.32
N VAL A 143 11.80 6.91 -10.12
CA VAL A 143 10.36 7.14 -9.95
C VAL A 143 9.97 8.50 -10.51
N LYS A 144 10.74 9.53 -10.17
CA LYS A 144 10.53 10.90 -10.69
C LYS A 144 10.57 10.97 -12.21
N SER A 145 11.43 10.18 -12.86
CA SER A 145 11.54 10.14 -14.31
C SER A 145 10.44 9.34 -15.02
N LYS A 146 9.77 8.42 -14.31
CA LYS A 146 8.83 7.46 -14.91
C LYS A 146 7.36 7.73 -14.57
N ALA A 147 7.09 8.44 -13.48
CA ALA A 147 5.73 8.77 -13.07
C ALA A 147 5.13 9.84 -14.01
N ASP A 148 3.82 9.76 -14.25
CA ASP A 148 3.07 10.77 -15.02
C ASP A 148 3.07 12.12 -14.30
N TRP A 149 3.05 12.06 -12.96
CA TRP A 149 3.19 13.21 -12.08
C TRP A 149 4.03 12.84 -10.86
N TYR A 150 4.71 13.81 -10.27
CA TYR A 150 5.56 13.60 -9.10
C TYR A 150 5.35 14.72 -8.10
N VAL A 151 5.02 14.36 -6.86
CA VAL A 151 4.72 15.31 -5.77
C VAL A 151 5.65 15.08 -4.60
N MET A 152 5.84 16.11 -3.78
CA MET A 152 6.59 16.05 -2.53
C MET A 152 5.65 16.04 -1.32
N ASP A 153 4.43 16.54 -1.49
CA ASP A 153 3.40 16.56 -0.45
C ASP A 153 2.06 16.04 -0.99
N PHE A 154 1.33 15.26 -0.18
CA PHE A 154 -0.03 14.81 -0.53
C PHE A 154 -1.00 15.97 -0.70
N LYS A 155 -0.73 17.12 -0.07
CA LYS A 155 -1.51 18.35 -0.26
C LYS A 155 -1.54 18.79 -1.73
N GLU A 156 -0.46 18.61 -2.48
CA GLU A 156 -0.41 18.96 -3.91
C GLU A 156 -1.46 18.19 -4.71
N ILE A 157 -1.66 16.91 -4.37
CA ILE A 157 -2.70 16.06 -4.98
C ILE A 157 -4.09 16.54 -4.56
N ALA A 158 -4.30 16.82 -3.28
CA ALA A 158 -5.57 17.31 -2.76
C ALA A 158 -5.99 18.64 -3.42
N ASP A 159 -5.06 19.60 -3.50
CA ASP A 159 -5.27 20.90 -4.11
C ASP A 159 -5.61 20.77 -5.61
N SER A 160 -4.92 19.86 -6.32
CA SER A 160 -5.14 19.62 -7.75
C SER A 160 -6.45 18.88 -8.03
N TYR A 161 -6.96 18.09 -7.07
CA TYR A 161 -8.25 17.42 -7.20
C TYR A 161 -9.43 18.42 -7.14
N GLY A 162 -9.24 19.57 -6.47
CA GLY A 162 -10.18 20.70 -6.48
C GLY A 162 -11.54 20.45 -5.80
N LYS A 163 -11.70 19.29 -5.14
CA LYS A 163 -12.88 18.93 -4.32
C LYS A 163 -12.49 18.62 -2.87
N CYS A 164 -11.23 18.87 -2.55
CA CYS A 164 -10.72 19.13 -1.22
C CYS A 164 -10.70 20.66 -1.07
#